data_AF-A0A957JZR4-F1
#
_entry.id   AF-A0A957JZR4-F1
#
_cell.length_a   1.000
_cell.length_b   1.000
_cell.length_c   1.000
_cell.angle_alpha   90.00
_cell.angle_beta   90.00
_cell.angle_gamma   90.00
#
_symmetry.space_group_name_H-M   'P 1'
#
loop_
_entity.id
_entity.type
_entity.pdbx_description
1 polymer ?
#
loop_
_entity_poly.entity_id
_entity_poly.type
_entity_poly.pdbx_seq_one_letter_code
_entity_poly.pdbx_strand_id
1 'polypeptide(L)'
;AGLAEIPPQSRFHEAISDVLEWWKLDGRWEDTLPRIQQKHGTYYRADDGFNWVQTIPNACLVALGLLYGNKDFGESIGIAVMGGWDTDCTGATVGSVVGVMNGAASLPGQWTEPLNDTLESYIPGYNRMKISDLAGGIFDLML
;
A
#
# COMPACT_ATOMS: atom_id res chain seq x y z
N ALA A 1 -15.27 7.50 -9.11
CA ALA A 1 -13.94 8.08 -9.38
C ALA A 1 -12.89 7.20 -8.70
N GLY A 2 -11.75 6.96 -9.35
CA GLY A 2 -10.77 5.93 -9.02
C GLY A 2 -10.11 5.44 -10.31
N LEU A 3 -10.46 4.24 -10.78
CA LEU A 3 -9.97 3.68 -12.05
C LEU A 3 -10.26 4.57 -13.29
N ALA A 4 -11.30 5.41 -13.23
CA ALA A 4 -11.65 6.37 -14.28
C ALA A 4 -10.60 7.49 -14.47
N GLU A 5 -9.73 7.72 -13.49
CA GLU A 5 -8.64 8.71 -13.57
C GLU A 5 -7.37 8.13 -14.23
N ILE A 6 -7.37 6.83 -14.52
CA ILE A 6 -6.23 6.11 -15.09
C ILE A 6 -6.49 5.88 -16.58
N PRO A 7 -5.56 6.22 -17.50
CA PRO A 7 -5.74 6.02 -18.92
C PRO A 7 -6.14 4.57 -19.26
N PRO A 8 -7.27 4.34 -19.96
CA PRO A 8 -7.88 3.01 -20.08
C PRO A 8 -7.04 1.99 -20.86
N GLN A 9 -6.12 2.47 -21.69
CA GLN A 9 -5.22 1.63 -22.49
C GLN A 9 -3.84 1.42 -21.83
N SER A 10 -3.65 1.90 -20.59
CA SER A 10 -2.38 1.74 -19.89
C SER A 10 -2.25 0.37 -19.22
N ARG A 11 -1.02 -0.13 -19.11
CA ARG A 11 -0.70 -1.35 -18.37
C ARG A 11 -1.10 -1.27 -16.90
N PHE A 12 -1.09 -0.06 -16.33
CA PHE A 12 -1.53 0.17 -14.95
C PHE A 12 -3.04 -0.03 -14.81
N HIS A 13 -3.84 0.49 -15.76
CA HIS A 13 -5.28 0.28 -15.78
C HIS A 13 -5.63 -1.21 -15.92
N GLU A 14 -4.95 -1.91 -16.82
CA GLU A 14 -5.11 -3.37 -16.98
C GLU A 14 -4.82 -4.09 -15.66
N ALA A 15 -3.67 -3.81 -15.04
CA ALA A 15 -3.25 -4.50 -13.83
C ALA A 15 -4.21 -4.32 -12.65
N ILE A 16 -4.71 -3.10 -12.42
CA ILE A 16 -5.71 -2.86 -11.37
C ILE A 16 -7.05 -3.51 -11.72
N SER A 17 -7.44 -3.51 -13.00
CA SER A 17 -8.67 -4.18 -13.45
C SER A 17 -8.62 -5.68 -13.23
N ASP A 18 -7.50 -6.33 -13.52
CA ASP A 18 -7.28 -7.75 -13.27
C ASP A 18 -7.41 -8.09 -11.79
N VAL A 19 -6.78 -7.31 -10.90
CA VAL A 19 -6.86 -7.54 -9.45
C VAL A 19 -8.29 -7.38 -8.94
N LEU A 20 -9.03 -6.38 -9.44
CA LEU A 20 -10.44 -6.19 -9.09
C LEU A 20 -11.34 -7.32 -9.61
N GLU A 21 -11.02 -7.90 -10.76
CA GLU A 21 -11.72 -9.06 -11.30
C GLU A 21 -11.41 -10.31 -10.49
N TRP A 22 -10.14 -10.61 -10.27
CA TRP A 22 -9.70 -11.76 -9.46
C TRP A 22 -10.22 -11.67 -8.04
N TRP A 23 -10.25 -10.48 -7.43
CA TRP A 23 -10.85 -10.30 -6.11
C TRP A 23 -12.33 -10.73 -6.03
N LYS A 24 -13.10 -10.56 -7.11
CA LYS A 24 -14.50 -10.99 -7.16
C LYS A 24 -14.66 -12.49 -7.40
N LEU A 25 -13.66 -13.12 -8.03
CA LEU A 25 -13.68 -14.53 -8.40
C LEU A 25 -13.05 -15.42 -7.32
N ASP A 26 -11.96 -14.95 -6.73
CA ASP A 26 -11.13 -15.64 -5.76
C ASP A 26 -11.61 -15.30 -4.34
N GLY A 27 -11.83 -16.31 -3.51
CA GLY A 27 -12.31 -16.11 -2.14
C GLY A 27 -11.24 -15.64 -1.16
N ARG A 28 -9.95 -15.76 -1.49
CA ARG A 28 -8.83 -15.45 -0.61
C ARG A 28 -7.66 -14.84 -1.38
N TRP A 29 -6.89 -13.97 -0.71
CA TRP A 29 -5.76 -13.28 -1.33
C TRP A 29 -4.64 -14.25 -1.74
N GLU A 30 -4.50 -15.39 -1.07
CA GLU A 30 -3.54 -16.45 -1.41
C GLU A 30 -3.82 -17.09 -2.77
N ASP A 31 -5.06 -16.98 -3.26
CA ASP A 31 -5.46 -17.49 -4.57
C ASP A 31 -5.22 -16.42 -5.67
N THR A 32 -5.34 -15.13 -5.33
CA THR A 32 -5.08 -14.00 -6.25
C THR A 32 -3.59 -13.66 -6.38
N LEU A 33 -2.80 -13.74 -5.31
CA LEU A 33 -1.38 -13.39 -5.32
C LEU A 33 -0.58 -14.15 -6.40
N PRO A 34 -0.72 -15.48 -6.56
CA PRO A 34 -0.03 -16.20 -7.63
C PRO A 34 -0.38 -15.70 -9.03
N ARG A 35 -1.62 -15.23 -9.27
CA ARG A 35 -2.02 -14.65 -10.56
C ARG A 35 -1.31 -13.32 -10.81
N ILE A 36 -1.23 -12.47 -9.78
CA ILE A 36 -0.46 -11.22 -9.83
C ILE A 36 1.01 -11.53 -10.15
N GLN A 37 1.62 -12.48 -9.44
CA GLN A 37 3.01 -12.88 -9.65
C GLN A 37 3.24 -13.45 -11.06
N GLN A 38 2.31 -14.25 -11.58
CA GLN A 38 2.43 -14.85 -12.91
C GLN A 38 2.25 -13.83 -14.04
N LYS A 39 1.26 -12.94 -13.94
CA LYS A 39 0.92 -11.99 -15.03
C LYS A 39 1.75 -10.70 -14.92
N HIS A 40 1.70 -10.06 -13.75
CA HIS A 40 2.28 -8.74 -13.49
C HIS A 40 3.64 -8.80 -12.79
N GLY A 41 4.04 -9.95 -12.25
CA GLY A 41 5.39 -10.15 -11.74
C GLY A 41 6.44 -10.28 -12.85
N THR A 42 6.06 -10.43 -14.12
CA THR A 42 6.99 -10.58 -15.25
C THR A 42 7.77 -9.31 -15.60
N TYR A 43 7.44 -8.15 -15.01
CA TYR A 43 8.36 -7.01 -15.00
C TYR A 43 9.62 -7.29 -14.17
N TYR A 44 9.69 -8.41 -13.44
CA TYR A 44 10.82 -8.91 -12.66
C TYR A 44 11.62 -9.96 -13.46
N ARG A 45 12.09 -9.63 -14.65
CA ARG A 45 13.03 -10.51 -15.35
C ARG A 45 14.45 -10.02 -15.06
N ALA A 46 15.20 -10.90 -14.39
CA ALA A 46 16.55 -10.63 -13.91
C ALA A 46 17.55 -10.38 -15.07
N ASP A 47 17.18 -10.83 -16.26
CA ASP A 47 17.89 -10.69 -17.53
C ASP A 47 17.80 -9.27 -18.15
N ASP A 48 16.84 -8.44 -17.72
CA ASP A 48 16.56 -7.10 -18.27
C ASP A 48 16.85 -5.97 -17.28
N GLY A 49 17.39 -6.28 -16.11
CA GLY A 49 17.82 -5.29 -15.12
C GLY A 49 16.67 -4.60 -14.38
N PHE A 50 15.45 -5.13 -14.45
CA PHE A 50 14.29 -4.55 -13.79
C PHE A 50 14.19 -4.98 -12.32
N ASN A 51 14.14 -3.96 -11.45
CA ASN A 51 14.24 -4.04 -9.98
C ASN A 51 12.91 -4.45 -9.32
N TRP A 52 12.94 -5.02 -8.11
CA TRP A 52 11.75 -5.38 -7.29
C TRP A 52 10.86 -4.17 -6.90
N VAL A 53 11.32 -2.94 -7.19
CA VAL A 53 10.64 -1.66 -6.91
C VAL A 53 9.81 -1.19 -8.12
N GLN A 54 9.08 -2.08 -8.79
CA GLN A 54 8.27 -1.71 -9.97
C GLN A 54 6.87 -1.23 -9.60
N THR A 55 6.45 -0.13 -10.21
CA THR A 55 5.17 0.53 -9.93
C THR A 55 3.96 -0.38 -10.12
N ILE A 56 3.89 -1.16 -11.21
CA ILE A 56 2.72 -1.99 -11.52
C ILE A 56 2.54 -3.14 -10.52
N PRO A 57 3.51 -4.05 -10.31
CA PRO A 57 3.35 -5.13 -9.34
C PRO A 57 3.11 -4.61 -7.92
N ASN A 58 3.77 -3.52 -7.51
CA ASN A 58 3.55 -2.91 -6.20
C ASN A 58 2.13 -2.33 -6.06
N ALA A 59 1.59 -1.70 -7.10
CA ALA A 59 0.21 -1.24 -7.10
C ALA A 59 -0.80 -2.40 -7.03
N CYS A 60 -0.50 -3.55 -7.64
CA CYS A 60 -1.30 -4.76 -7.48
C CYS A 60 -1.29 -5.26 -6.02
N LEU A 61 -0.14 -5.23 -5.33
CA LEU A 61 -0.06 -5.61 -3.91
C LEU A 61 -0.79 -4.63 -3.00
N VAL A 62 -0.74 -3.33 -3.29
CA VAL A 62 -1.54 -2.32 -2.58
C VAL A 62 -3.03 -2.62 -2.75
N ALA A 63 -3.49 -2.87 -3.98
CA ALA A 63 -4.88 -3.25 -4.25
C ALA A 63 -5.27 -4.55 -3.51
N LEU A 64 -4.38 -5.55 -3.50
CA LEU A 64 -4.59 -6.82 -2.79
C LEU A 64 -4.85 -6.59 -1.29
N GLY A 65 -3.98 -5.83 -0.61
CA GLY A 65 -4.12 -5.53 0.82
C GLY A 65 -5.37 -4.71 1.16
N LEU A 66 -5.75 -3.76 0.29
CA LEU A 66 -6.96 -2.94 0.48
C LEU A 66 -8.24 -3.74 0.26
N LEU A 67 -8.26 -4.68 -0.69
CA LEU A 67 -9.45 -5.45 -1.06
C LEU A 67 -9.71 -6.63 -0.12
N TYR A 68 -8.66 -7.30 0.34
CA TYR A 68 -8.78 -8.51 1.16
C TYR A 68 -8.64 -8.28 2.66
N GLY A 69 -8.00 -7.18 3.10
CA GLY A 69 -7.75 -6.95 4.53
C GLY A 69 -8.94 -6.39 5.31
N ASN A 70 -10.15 -6.37 4.74
CA ASN A 70 -11.41 -6.05 5.45
C ASN A 70 -11.42 -4.73 6.25
N LYS A 71 -10.58 -3.75 5.87
CA LYS A 71 -10.33 -2.50 6.61
C LYS A 71 -9.71 -2.71 8.00
N ASP A 72 -9.28 -3.92 8.33
CA ASP A 72 -8.43 -4.18 9.48
C ASP A 72 -7.02 -3.69 9.19
N PHE A 73 -6.48 -2.86 10.10
CA PHE A 73 -5.20 -2.19 9.88
C PHE A 73 -4.04 -3.19 9.79
N GLY A 74 -4.01 -4.19 10.66
CA GLY A 74 -2.93 -5.17 10.68
C GLY A 74 -3.04 -6.17 9.54
N GLU A 75 -4.24 -6.65 9.25
CA GLU A 75 -4.51 -7.60 8.18
C GLU A 75 -4.19 -6.99 6.81
N SER A 76 -4.68 -5.78 6.52
CA SER A 76 -4.41 -5.10 5.25
C SER A 76 -2.91 -4.87 5.01
N ILE A 77 -2.17 -4.38 6.01
CA ILE A 77 -0.71 -4.20 5.91
C ILE A 77 -0.04 -5.56 5.75
N GLY A 78 -0.43 -6.56 6.53
CA GLY A 78 0.11 -7.91 6.50
C GLY A 78 0.00 -8.55 5.12
N ILE A 79 -1.17 -8.45 4.49
CA ILE A 79 -1.40 -8.97 3.12
C ILE A 79 -0.47 -8.29 2.11
N ALA A 80 -0.33 -6.96 2.16
CA ALA A 80 0.56 -6.23 1.26
C ALA A 80 2.03 -6.66 1.45
N VAL A 81 2.48 -6.75 2.71
CA VAL A 81 3.85 -7.16 3.06
C VAL A 81 4.13 -8.61 2.67
N MET A 82 3.19 -9.53 2.89
CA MET A 82 3.32 -10.93 2.48
C MET A 82 3.38 -11.12 0.96
N GLY A 83 2.98 -10.11 0.17
CA GLY A 83 3.20 -10.07 -1.28
C GLY A 83 4.68 -10.03 -1.69
N GLY A 84 5.58 -9.61 -0.79
CA GLY A 84 7.02 -9.90 -0.84
C GLY A 84 7.92 -9.05 -1.76
N TRP A 85 7.37 -8.18 -2.61
CA TRP A 85 8.19 -7.25 -3.41
C TRP A 85 8.62 -6.01 -2.59
N ASP A 86 8.12 -4.82 -2.92
CA ASP A 86 8.44 -3.57 -2.23
C ASP A 86 7.62 -3.41 -0.94
N THR A 87 8.00 -4.19 0.08
CA THR A 87 7.19 -4.39 1.29
C THR A 87 7.04 -3.12 2.12
N ASP A 88 8.05 -2.25 2.16
CA ASP A 88 7.99 -0.98 2.89
C ASP A 88 7.06 0.01 2.19
N CYS A 89 7.18 0.21 0.87
CA CYS A 89 6.30 1.15 0.17
C CYS A 89 4.86 0.65 0.11
N THR A 90 4.65 -0.63 -0.20
CA THR A 90 3.29 -1.20 -0.30
C THR A 90 2.61 -1.23 1.07
N GLY A 91 3.32 -1.68 2.12
CA GLY A 91 2.83 -1.66 3.50
C GLY A 91 2.50 -0.25 3.98
N ALA A 92 3.39 0.73 3.77
CA ALA A 92 3.16 2.13 4.15
C ALA A 92 1.96 2.74 3.41
N THR A 93 1.82 2.46 2.11
CA THR A 93 0.69 2.96 1.30
C THR A 93 -0.64 2.40 1.79
N VAL A 94 -0.72 1.09 2.00
CA VAL A 94 -1.93 0.43 2.52
C VAL A 94 -2.25 0.93 3.92
N GLY A 95 -1.26 1.02 4.82
CA GLY A 95 -1.42 1.53 6.17
C GLY A 95 -1.93 2.96 6.20
N SER A 96 -1.44 3.83 5.30
CA SER A 96 -1.92 5.21 5.19
C SER A 96 -3.41 5.27 4.81
N VAL A 97 -3.82 4.52 3.78
CA VAL A 97 -5.22 4.50 3.32
C VAL A 97 -6.14 3.94 4.39
N VAL A 98 -5.83 2.77 4.95
CA VAL A 98 -6.66 2.13 5.99
C VAL A 98 -6.65 2.96 7.28
N GLY A 99 -5.53 3.58 7.61
CA GLY A 99 -5.42 4.44 8.79
C GLY A 99 -6.26 5.70 8.70
N VAL A 100 -6.32 6.35 7.53
CA VAL A 100 -7.24 7.47 7.29
C VAL A 100 -8.69 7.00 7.35
N MET A 101 -9.02 5.83 6.80
CA MET A 101 -10.38 5.28 6.83
C MET A 101 -10.88 4.98 8.25
N ASN A 102 -10.00 4.50 9.13
CA ASN A 102 -10.34 4.11 10.50
C ASN A 102 -10.24 5.28 11.49
N GLY A 103 -9.41 6.29 11.18
CA GLY A 103 -9.07 7.39 12.07
C GLY A 103 -7.97 7.03 13.06
N ALA A 104 -7.11 8.00 13.39
CA ALA A 104 -5.91 7.79 14.21
C ALA A 104 -6.20 7.17 15.59
N ALA A 105 -7.31 7.55 16.22
CA ALA A 105 -7.72 7.04 17.54
C ALA A 105 -8.16 5.56 17.51
N SER A 106 -8.46 5.01 16.33
CA SER A 106 -8.90 3.61 16.15
C SER A 106 -7.75 2.67 15.80
N LEU A 107 -6.51 3.18 15.66
CA LEU A 107 -5.35 2.37 15.30
C LEU A 107 -4.92 1.48 16.48
N PRO A 108 -4.61 0.18 16.26
CA PRO A 108 -4.22 -0.69 17.36
C PRO A 108 -2.90 -0.25 18.00
N GLY A 109 -2.86 -0.22 19.34
CA GLY A 109 -1.70 0.25 20.11
C GLY A 109 -0.38 -0.45 19.76
N GLN A 110 -0.43 -1.76 19.46
CA GLN A 110 0.75 -2.53 19.05
C GLN A 110 1.48 -1.97 17.80
N TRP A 111 0.78 -1.21 16.95
CA TRP A 111 1.36 -0.58 15.76
C TRP A 111 1.83 0.86 16.02
N THR A 112 1.25 1.55 17.00
CA THR A 112 1.46 2.99 17.22
C THR A 112 2.33 3.29 18.44
N GLU A 113 2.14 2.56 19.55
CA GLU A 113 2.89 2.75 20.80
C GLU A 113 4.40 2.59 20.62
N PRO A 114 4.94 1.61 19.86
CA PRO A 114 6.38 1.47 19.69
C PRO A 114 7.03 2.68 19.01
N LEU A 115 6.28 3.44 18.21
CA LEU A 115 6.77 4.62 17.50
C LEU A 115 6.97 5.82 18.43
N ASN A 116 6.38 5.80 19.64
CA ASN A 116 6.45 6.88 20.62
C ASN A 116 6.13 8.27 20.02
N ASP A 117 5.17 8.32 19.09
CA ASP A 117 4.80 9.52 18.33
C ASP A 117 6.03 10.26 17.76
N THR A 118 7.07 9.54 17.35
CA THR A 118 8.35 10.11 16.93
C THR A 118 8.66 9.74 15.49
N LEU A 119 8.98 10.74 14.68
CA LEU A 119 9.53 10.60 13.33
C LEU A 119 10.96 11.13 13.30
N GLU A 120 11.91 10.29 12.93
CA GLU A 120 13.30 10.69 12.67
C GLU A 120 13.48 10.85 11.15
N SER A 121 14.13 11.93 10.71
CA SER A 121 14.38 12.20 9.30
C SER A 121 15.79 12.76 9.06
N TYR A 122 16.25 12.66 7.82
CA TYR A 122 17.52 13.28 7.39
C TYR A 122 17.32 14.70 6.81
N ILE A 123 16.11 15.26 6.90
CA ILE A 123 15.80 16.59 6.39
C ILE A 123 16.34 17.62 7.39
N PRO A 124 17.28 18.50 7.01
CA PRO A 124 17.83 19.50 7.91
C PRO A 124 16.73 20.38 8.52
N GLY A 125 16.72 20.51 9.85
CA GLY A 125 15.71 21.28 10.58
C GLY A 125 14.45 20.49 10.93
N TYR A 126 14.31 19.27 10.42
CA TYR A 126 13.19 18.36 10.69
C TYR A 126 13.68 16.97 11.11
N ASN A 127 14.86 16.93 11.74
CA ASN A 127 15.55 15.68 12.06
C ASN A 127 14.75 14.80 13.02
N ARG A 128 14.01 15.40 13.95
CA ARG A 128 13.14 14.71 14.90
C ARG A 128 11.85 15.50 15.10
N MET A 129 10.72 14.88 14.80
CA MET A 129 9.40 15.50 14.88
C MET A 129 8.41 14.58 15.58
N LYS A 130 7.29 15.13 16.03
CA LYS A 130 6.14 14.30 16.35
C LYS A 130 5.36 13.95 15.10
N ILE A 131 4.90 12.70 15.02
CA ILE A 131 4.03 12.26 13.92
C ILE A 131 2.71 13.04 13.98
N SER A 132 2.17 13.22 15.19
CA SER A 132 0.95 13.99 15.46
C SER A 132 1.06 15.46 15.04
N ASP A 133 2.15 16.15 15.39
CA ASP A 133 2.38 17.54 15.00
C ASP A 133 2.46 17.69 13.48
N LEU A 134 3.14 16.76 12.79
CA LEU A 134 3.24 16.75 11.33
C LEU A 134 1.87 16.54 10.68
N ALA A 135 1.09 15.56 11.17
CA ALA A 135 -0.24 15.28 10.66
C ALA A 135 -1.19 16.47 10.86
N GLY A 136 -1.16 17.11 12.05
CA GLY A 136 -1.93 18.32 12.34
C GLY A 136 -1.55 19.49 11.44
N GLY A 137 -0.26 19.76 11.26
CA GLY A 137 0.21 20.82 10.37
C GLY A 137 -0.18 20.63 8.91
N ILE A 138 -0.18 19.39 8.41
CA ILE A 138 -0.66 19.07 7.04
C ILE A 138 -2.17 19.34 6.93
N PHE A 139 -2.94 18.95 7.94
CA PHE A 139 -4.39 19.19 7.97
C PHE A 139 -4.72 20.69 7.96
N ASP A 140 -4.03 21.48 8.78
CA ASP A 140 -4.23 22.93 8.87
C ASP A 140 -3.88 23.66 7.57
N LEU A 141 -2.97 23.13 6.75
CA LEU A 141 -2.64 23.68 5.42
C LEU A 141 -3.72 23.42 4.35
N MET A 142 -4.61 22.46 4.58
CA MET A 142 -5.66 22.08 3.63
C MET A 142 -6.99 22.80 3.88
N LEU A 143 -7.10 23.58 4.95
CA LEU A 143 -8.27 24.38 5.35
C LEU A 143 -7.99 25.88 5.21
#